data_AF-A0A7J9EBG9-F1
#
_entry.id   AF-A0A7J9EBG9-F1
#
_cell.length_a   1.000
_cell.length_b   1.000
_cell.length_c   1.000
_cell.angle_alpha   90.00
_cell.angle_beta   90.00
_cell.angle_gamma   90.00
#
_symmetry.space_group_name_H-M   'P 1'
#
loop_
_entity.id
_entity.type
_entity.pdbx_description
1 polymer ?
#
loop_
_entity_poly.entity_id
_entity_poly.type
_entity_poly.pdbx_seq_one_letter_code
_entity_poly.pdbx_strand_id
1 'polypeptide(L)' 'MHFVYVLPSSEGSVADGWVLRDSISRRHGLKFPHGRYYLVDAGYTGCEGFLTPFRGQRYHLNEWRQG' A
#
# COMPACT_ATOMS: atom_id res chain seq x y z
N MET A 1 -13.41 -5.68 -6.06
CA MET A 1 -13.59 -4.43 -5.28
C MET A 1 -12.43 -3.54 -5.63
N HIS A 2 -12.69 -2.44 -6.33
CA HIS A 2 -11.68 -1.42 -6.65
C HIS A 2 -11.98 -0.21 -5.76
N PHE A 3 -10.99 0.24 -5.00
CA PHE A 3 -11.06 1.48 -4.24
C PHE A 3 -9.88 2.36 -4.65
N VAL A 4 -10.11 3.67 -4.62
CA VAL A 4 -9.07 4.66 -4.91
C VAL A 4 -8.97 5.54 -3.68
N TYR A 5 -7.78 5.61 -3.10
CA TYR A 5 -7.44 6.54 -2.02
C TYR A 5 -6.43 7.54 -2.55
N VAL A 6 -6.72 8.84 -2.44
CA VAL A 6 -5.83 9.92 -2.86
C VAL A 6 -5.45 10.73 -1.63
N LEU A 7 -4.14 10.87 -1.40
CA LEU A 7 -3.59 11.71 -0.35
C LEU A 7 -3.00 12.99 -0.95
N PRO A 8 -3.80 14.05 -1.13
CA PRO A 8 -3.24 15.34 -1.53
C PRO A 8 -2.43 15.93 -0.37
N SER A 9 -1.35 16.66 -0.71
CA SER A 9 -0.46 17.41 0.18
C SER A 9 0.78 16.71 0.76
N SER A 10 1.24 15.58 0.20
CA SER A 10 2.60 15.10 0.48
C SER A 10 3.63 15.85 -0.37
N GLU A 11 4.71 16.30 0.26
CA GLU A 11 5.89 16.82 -0.44
C GLU A 11 6.48 15.69 -1.32
N GLY A 12 6.87 16.00 -2.56
CA GLY A 12 7.27 15.00 -3.56
C GLY A 12 8.54 14.20 -3.22
N SER A 13 9.24 14.56 -2.15
CA SER A 13 10.45 13.92 -1.63
C SER A 13 10.19 13.00 -0.42
N VAL A 14 8.95 12.92 0.06
CA VAL A 14 8.62 12.14 1.27
C VAL A 14 8.79 10.66 0.99
N ALA A 15 9.44 9.95 1.91
CA ALA A 15 9.59 8.51 1.81
C ALA A 15 8.23 7.79 1.85
N ASP A 16 8.07 6.77 1.02
CA ASP A 16 6.84 5.99 0.87
C ASP A 16 6.25 5.52 2.21
N GLY A 17 7.10 5.05 3.13
CA GLY A 17 6.66 4.63 4.47
C GLY A 17 6.01 5.74 5.29
N TRP A 18 6.43 7.00 5.12
CA TRP A 18 5.81 8.16 5.76
C TRP A 18 4.45 8.48 5.14
N VAL A 19 4.34 8.43 3.81
CA VAL A 19 3.07 8.60 3.10
C VAL A 19 2.06 7.55 3.56
N LEU A 20 2.49 6.29 3.70
CA LEU A 20 1.63 5.22 4.20
C LEU A 20 1.20 5.47 5.64
N ARG A 21 2.13 5.81 6.52
CA ARG A 21 1.82 6.07 7.93
C ARG A 21 0.86 7.24 8.10
N ASP A 22 1.06 8.31 7.35
CA ASP A 22 0.17 9.48 7.34
C ASP A 22 -1.21 9.11 6.79
N SER A 23 -1.27 8.27 5.74
CA SER A 23 -2.54 7.82 5.19
C SER A 23 -3.40 7.07 6.20
N ILE A 24 -2.80 6.33 7.14
CA ILE A 24 -3.51 5.52 8.14
C ILE A 24 -3.90 6.34 9.37
N SER A 25 -3.03 7.26 9.80
CA SER A 25 -3.21 8.02 11.03
C SER A 25 -4.29 9.11 10.94
N ARG A 26 -4.66 9.54 9.73
CA ARG A 26 -5.69 10.55 9.50
C ARG A 26 -7.09 10.09 9.91
N ARG A 27 -7.91 11.04 10.37
CA ARG A 27 -9.31 10.81 10.81
C ARG A 27 -10.19 10.11 9.76
N HIS A 28 -9.94 10.39 8.48
CA HIS A 28 -10.60 9.74 7.33
C HIS A 28 -9.57 8.97 6.48
N GLY A 29 -8.55 8.45 7.15
CA GLY A 29 -7.44 7.73 6.54
C GLY A 29 -7.84 6.41 5.91
N LEU A 30 -6.86 5.76 5.31
CA LEU A 30 -6.98 4.46 4.71
C LEU A 30 -7.56 3.46 5.72
N LYS A 31 -8.70 2.84 5.37
CA LYS A 31 -9.34 1.81 6.20
C LYS A 31 -9.11 0.43 5.62
N PHE A 32 -8.89 -0.52 6.53
CA PHE A 32 -8.67 -1.92 6.20
C PHE A 32 -9.99 -2.70 6.27
N PRO A 33 -10.33 -3.48 5.24
CA PRO A 33 -11.40 -4.46 5.35
C PRO A 33 -10.96 -5.54 6.34
N HIS A 34 -11.80 -5.86 7.32
CA HIS A 34 -11.50 -6.93 8.27
C HIS A 34 -11.22 -8.25 7.55
N GLY A 35 -10.13 -8.92 7.94
CA GLY A 35 -9.71 -10.19 7.35
C GLY A 35 -9.09 -10.10 5.96
N ARG A 36 -8.73 -8.90 5.48
CA ARG A 36 -8.04 -8.68 4.21
C ARG A 36 -6.80 -7.82 4.40
N TYR A 37 -5.81 -8.04 3.53
CA TYR A 37 -4.56 -7.27 3.50
C TYR A 37 -4.38 -6.63 2.13
N TYR A 38 -3.80 -5.43 2.11
CA TYR A 38 -3.35 -4.81 0.87
C TYR A 38 -1.95 -5.30 0.53
N LEU A 39 -1.77 -5.81 -0.68
CA LEU A 39 -0.43 -6.09 -1.21
C LEU A 39 0.23 -4.74 -1.57
N VAL A 40 1.42 -4.50 -1.02
CA VAL A 40 2.18 -3.25 -1.25
C VAL A 40 3.48 -3.53 -1.97
N ASP A 41 4.18 -2.48 -2.41
CA ASP A 41 5.51 -2.64 -2.99
C ASP A 41 6.56 -3.02 -1.93
N ALA A 42 7.68 -3.60 -2.36
CA ALA A 42 8.77 -4.03 -1.49
C ALA A 42 9.48 -2.87 -0.75
N GLY A 43 9.26 -1.62 -1.17
CA GLY A 43 9.72 -0.41 -0.48
C GLY A 43 9.02 -0.11 0.84
N TYR A 44 7.87 -0.74 1.10
CA TYR A 44 7.12 -0.52 2.35
C TYR A 44 7.58 -1.46 3.46
N THR A 45 7.42 -1.00 4.70
CA THR A 45 7.64 -1.83 5.89
C THR A 45 6.39 -2.69 6.14
N GLY A 46 6.58 -3.95 6.53
CA GLY A 46 5.46 -4.81 6.90
C GLY A 46 4.74 -4.25 8.12
N CYS A 47 3.49 -3.87 7.96
CA CYS A 47 2.63 -3.32 9.00
C CYS A 47 1.27 -4.01 8.95
N GLU A 48 0.53 -3.99 10.05
CA GLU A 48 -0.82 -4.54 10.10
C GLU A 48 -1.69 -3.95 8.97
N GLY A 49 -2.39 -4.80 8.23
CA GLY A 49 -3.17 -4.41 7.04
C GLY A 49 -2.39 -4.36 5.72
N PHE A 50 -1.06 -4.49 5.73
CA PHE A 50 -0.23 -4.53 4.52
C PHE A 50 0.65 -5.77 4.45
N LEU A 51 0.66 -6.39 3.28
CA LEU A 51 1.53 -7.51 2.96
C LEU A 51 2.62 -7.03 2.01
N THR A 52 3.86 -7.01 2.51
CA THR A 52 5.02 -6.73 1.67
C THR A 52 5.48 -8.02 1.00
N PRO A 53 5.82 -7.99 -0.30
CA PRO A 53 6.41 -9.12 -1.00
C PRO A 53 7.67 -9.60 -0.27
N PHE A 54 7.87 -10.92 -0.24
CA PHE A 54 9.11 -11.47 0.27
C PHE A 54 10.29 -10.98 -0.57
N ARG A 55 11.30 -10.41 0.07
CA ARG A 55 12.49 -9.88 -0.62
C ARG A 55 13.18 -11.03 -1.39
N GLY A 56 13.47 -10.78 -2.66
CA GLY A 56 14.07 -11.77 -3.56
C GLY A 56 13.07 -12.68 -4.28
N GLN A 57 11.78 -12.60 -3.96
CA GLN A 57 10.72 -13.28 -4.71
C GLN A 57 10.01 -12.28 -5.62
N ARG A 58 10.05 -12.52 -6.94
CA ARG A 58 9.28 -11.74 -7.90
C ARG A 58 7.80 -12.09 -7.77
N TYR A 59 7.02 -11.19 -7.18
CA TYR A 59 5.57 -11.23 -7.25
C TYR A 59 5.13 -10.51 -8.52
N HIS A 60 4.87 -11.27 -9.58
CA HIS A 60 4.11 -10.77 -10.72
C HIS A 60 2.72 -11.39 -10.63
N LEU A 61 1.71 -10.57 -10.29
CA LEU A 61 0.32 -10.97 -10.45
C LEU A 61 0.11 -11.31 -11.93
N ASN A 62 -0.42 -12.51 -12.21
CA ASN A 62 -0.69 -12.99 -13.57
C ASN A 62 -1.67 -12.09 -14.36
N GLU A 63 -2.26 -11.09 -13.71
CA GLU A 63 -3.13 -10.06 -14.29
C GLU A 63 -2.42 -9.22 -15.37
N TRP A 64 -1.09 -9.21 -15.43
CA TRP A 64 -0.33 -8.54 -16.50
C TRP A 64 -0.38 -9.28 -17.86
N ARG A 65 -0.98 -10.47 -17.94
CA ARG A 65 -1.04 -11.24 -19.21
C ARG A 65 -2.15 -10.78 -20.18
N GLN A 66 -2.95 -9.78 -19.81
CA GLN A 66 -4.05 -9.25 -20.64
C GLN A 66 -3.87 -7.76 -20.98
N GLY A 67 -2.65 -7.38 -21.39
CA GLY A 67 -2.41 -6.08 -22.03
C GLY A 67 -2.99 -6.04 -23.43
#